data_AF-A0A4Q9VJB4-F1
#
_entry.id   AF-A0A4Q9VJB4-F1
#
_cell.length_a   1.000
_cell.length_b   1.000
_cell.length_c   1.000
_cell.angle_alpha   90.00
_cell.angle_beta   90.00
_cell.angle_gamma   90.00
#
_symmetry.space_group_name_H-M   'P 1'
#
loop_
_entity.id
_entity.type
_entity.pdbx_description
1 polymer ?
#
loop_
_entity_poly.entity_id
_entity_poly.type
_entity_poly.pdbx_seq_one_letter_code
_entity_poly.pdbx_strand_id
1 'polypeptide(L)' 'MAVHLVKVAYEGLVTKALKNSEPGPTSGGTVVYEVQGVPPDLGIDDVVAAVRRVGGKPRRHVDHEVAWADLVG' A
#
# COMPACT_ATOMS: atom_id res chain seq x y z
N MET A 1 17.27 1.74 3.55
CA MET A 1 15.97 1.87 2.86
C MET A 1 15.00 0.94 3.53
N ALA A 2 13.77 1.39 3.79
CA ALA A 2 12.75 0.61 4.47
C ALA A 2 11.79 -0.04 3.46
N VAL A 3 11.17 -1.13 3.87
CA VAL A 3 10.10 -1.83 3.14
C VAL A 3 8.83 -1.74 3.99
N HIS A 4 7.72 -1.34 3.37
CA HIS A 4 6.44 -1.18 4.05
C HIS A 4 5.33 -1.94 3.33
N LEU A 5 4.57 -2.74 4.08
CA LEU A 5 3.42 -3.48 3.57
C LEU A 5 2.15 -2.66 3.74
N VAL A 6 1.44 -2.42 2.63
CA VAL A 6 0.20 -1.64 2.59
C VAL A 6 -0.93 -2.52 2.07
N LYS A 7 -2.05 -2.55 2.78
CA LYS A 7 -3.26 -3.29 2.42
C LYS A 7 -4.22 -2.34 1.70
N VAL A 8 -4.69 -2.73 0.51
CA VAL A 8 -5.66 -1.98 -0.29
C VAL A 8 -6.89 -2.86 -0.52
N ALA A 9 -8.01 -2.49 0.07
CA ALA A 9 -9.31 -3.06 -0.29
C ALA A 9 -9.79 -2.48 -1.63
N TYR A 10 -10.43 -3.31 -2.45
CA TYR A 10 -10.98 -2.89 -3.74
C TYR A 10 -12.03 -1.76 -3.66
N GLU A 11 -12.60 -1.52 -2.48
CA GLU A 11 -13.49 -0.39 -2.19
C GLU A 11 -12.74 0.94 -1.95
N GLY A 12 -11.43 0.99 -2.23
CA GLY A 12 -10.59 2.19 -2.08
C GLY A 12 -10.10 2.45 -0.65
N LEU A 13 -10.33 1.50 0.27
CA LEU A 13 -9.82 1.56 1.63
C LEU A 13 -8.36 1.11 1.65
N VAL A 14 -7.44 2.06 1.84
CA VAL A 14 -6.00 1.79 1.98
C VAL A 14 -5.62 1.92 3.44
N THR A 15 -5.10 0.84 4.03
CA THR A 15 -4.70 0.78 5.44
C THR A 15 -3.37 0.05 5.60
N LYS A 16 -2.75 0.15 6.77
CA LYS A 16 -1.52 -0.58 7.09
C LYS A 16 -1.83 -2.09 7.11
N ALA A 17 -0.96 -2.90 6.51
CA ALA A 17 -1.09 -4.35 6.60
C ALA A 17 -0.70 -4.83 8.01
N LEU A 18 -1.67 -4.94 8.91
CA LEU A 18 -1.47 -5.59 10.21
C LEU A 18 -1.57 -7.11 10.04
N LYS A 19 -0.62 -7.84 10.65
CA LYS A 19 -0.50 -9.32 10.58
C LYS A 19 -1.76 -10.08 11.04
N ASN A 20 -2.66 -9.40 11.76
CA ASN A 20 -3.95 -9.90 12.26
C ASN A 20 -5.12 -9.09 11.68
N SER A 21 -5.13 -8.80 10.39
CA SER A 21 -6.31 -8.18 9.80
C SER A 21 -7.42 -9.24 9.74
N GLU A 22 -8.24 -9.26 10.79
CA GLU A 22 -9.57 -9.89 10.77
C GLU A 22 -10.30 -9.50 9.47
N PRO A 23 -11.14 -10.40 8.92
CA PRO A 23 -11.99 -10.09 7.79
C PRO A 23 -12.95 -8.97 8.20
N GLY A 24 -12.52 -7.72 7.99
CA GLY A 24 -13.36 -6.55 8.13
C GLY A 24 -14.47 -6.57 7.07
N PRO A 25 -15.49 -5.70 7.21
CA PRO A 25 -16.74 -5.73 6.44
C PRO A 25 -16.59 -5.44 4.93
N THR A 26 -15.37 -5.32 4.42
CA THR A 26 -15.10 -5.17 2.99
C THR A 26 -15.43 -6.49 2.29
N SER A 27 -16.61 -6.54 1.67
CA SER A 27 -17.02 -7.65 0.80
C SER A 27 -16.22 -7.69 -0.52
N GLY A 28 -15.45 -6.62 -0.80
CA GLY A 28 -14.50 -6.56 -1.90
C GLY A 28 -13.17 -7.24 -1.56
N GLY A 29 -12.56 -7.87 -2.58
CA GLY A 29 -11.22 -8.43 -2.47
C GLY A 29 -10.23 -7.44 -1.88
N THR A 30 -9.14 -7.95 -1.31
CA THR A 30 -8.07 -7.11 -0.79
C THR A 30 -6.74 -7.51 -1.42
N VAL A 31 -5.95 -6.51 -1.84
CA VAL A 31 -4.58 -6.69 -2.32
C VAL A 31 -3.63 -6.13 -1.27
N VAL A 32 -2.56 -6.87 -0.97
CA VAL A 32 -1.45 -6.35 -0.17
C VAL A 32 -0.34 -5.97 -1.13
N TYR A 33 0.10 -4.72 -1.08
CA TYR A 33 1.26 -4.24 -1.83
C TYR A 33 2.47 -4.10 -0.91
N GLU A 34 3.62 -4.52 -1.39
CA GLU A 34 4.89 -4.29 -0.74
C GLU A 34 5.57 -3.08 -1.35
N VAL A 35 5.66 -1.99 -0.59
CA VAL A 35 6.30 -0.76 -1.05
C VAL A 35 7.77 -0.79 -0.65
N GLN A 36 8.65 -0.79 -1.65
CA GLN A 36 10.09 -0.86 -1.49
C GLN A 36 10.76 0.48 -1.76
N GLY A 37 11.96 0.65 -1.19
CA GLY A 37 12.77 1.85 -1.43
C GLY A 37 12.23 3.09 -0.75
N VAL A 38 11.47 2.94 0.34
CA VAL A 38 10.94 4.07 1.09
C VAL A 38 12.09 4.79 1.83
N PRO A 39 12.21 6.12 1.70
CA PRO A 39 13.15 6.94 2.44
C PRO A 39 12.99 6.74 3.96
N PRO A 40 14.08 6.77 4.74
CA PRO A 40 14.02 6.55 6.19
C PRO A 40 13.23 7.64 6.93
N ASP A 41 13.10 8.83 6.35
CA ASP A 41 12.33 9.95 6.88
C ASP A 41 10.80 9.78 6.73
N LEU A 42 10.35 8.79 5.94
CA LEU A 42 8.94 8.55 5.67
C LEU A 42 8.40 7.36 6.46
N GLY A 43 7.27 7.59 7.12
CA GLY A 43 6.57 6.57 7.88
C GLY A 43 5.57 5.81 7.01
N ILE A 44 5.03 4.74 7.57
CA ILE A 44 4.00 3.94 6.91
C ILE A 44 2.70 4.74 6.64
N ASP A 45 2.42 5.82 7.38
CA ASP A 45 1.31 6.72 7.10
C ASP A 45 1.51 7.53 5.81
N ASP A 46 2.74 7.96 5.53
CA ASP A 46 3.11 8.60 4.27
C ASP A 46 2.97 7.62 3.10
N VAL A 47 3.34 6.36 3.33
CA VAL A 47 3.19 5.31 2.33
C VAL A 47 1.73 5.04 2.01
N VAL A 48 0.88 4.93 3.04
CA VAL A 48 -0.57 4.81 2.87
C VAL A 48 -1.12 6.01 2.11
N ALA A 49 -0.71 7.23 2.46
CA ALA A 49 -1.16 8.45 1.78
C ALA A 49 -0.75 8.46 0.29
N ALA A 50 0.46 8.03 -0.05
CA ALA A 50 0.91 7.95 -1.43
C ALA A 50 0.13 6.91 -2.23
N VAL A 51 -0.11 5.71 -1.66
CA VAL A 51 -0.94 4.67 -2.28
C VAL A 51 -2.40 5.16 -2.47
N ARG A 52 -2.93 5.95 -1.52
CA ARG A 52 -4.26 6.59 -1.68
C ARG A 52 -4.29 7.62 -2.80
N ARG A 53 -3.23 8.41 -2.98
CA ARG A 53 -3.14 9.41 -4.06
C ARG A 53 -3.20 8.78 -5.45
N VAL A 54 -2.63 7.59 -5.63
CA VAL A 54 -2.73 6.83 -6.89
C VAL A 54 -4.04 6.04 -7.03
N GLY A 55 -5.02 6.26 -6.15
CA GLY A 55 -6.33 5.61 -6.19
C GLY A 55 -6.33 4.16 -5.67
N GLY A 56 -5.34 3.78 -4.86
CA GLY A 56 -5.23 2.43 -4.29
C GLY A 56 -4.67 1.37 -5.24
N LYS A 57 -4.48 1.69 -6.53
CA LYS A 57 -3.92 0.75 -7.51
C LYS A 57 -2.68 1.36 -8.18
N PRO A 58 -1.47 1.14 -7.63
CA PRO A 58 -0.24 1.56 -8.28
C PRO A 58 -0.18 0.98 -9.71
N ARG A 59 0.09 1.85 -10.69
CA ARG A 59 0.05 1.49 -12.13
C ARG A 59 1.17 0.51 -12.51
N ARG A 60 2.32 0.62 -11.85
CA ARG A 60 3.46 -0.30 -11.99
C ARG A 60 3.62 -1.04 -10.68
N HIS A 61 3.21 -2.31 -10.69
CA HIS A 61 3.49 -3.27 -9.63
C HIS A 61 3.89 -4.59 -10.28
N VAL A 62 4.91 -5.26 -9.74
CA VAL A 62 5.36 -6.60 -10.17
C VAL A 62 5.12 -7.52 -8.99
N ASP A 63 4.30 -8.55 -9.14
CA ASP A 63 3.98 -9.49 -8.05
C ASP A 63 3.56 -8.84 -6.71
N HIS A 64 2.85 -7.70 -6.81
CA HIS A 64 2.44 -6.85 -5.68
C HIS A 64 3.56 -6.01 -5.02
N GLU A 65 4.77 -6.03 -5.56
CA GLU A 65 5.85 -5.11 -5.20
C GLU A 65 5.70 -3.79 -5.96
N VAL A 66 5.88 -2.67 -5.24
CA VAL A 66 5.73 -1.31 -5.74
C VAL A 66 6.95 -0.51 -5.31
N ALA A 67 7.67 0.11 -6.25
CA ALA A 67 8.72 1.03 -5.86
C ALA A 67 8.12 2.34 -5.36
N TRP A 68 8.68 2.90 -4.28
CA TRP A 68 8.26 4.21 -3.76
C TRP A 68 8.24 5.29 -4.85
N ALA A 69 9.22 5.27 -5.76
CA ALA A 69 9.31 6.19 -6.88
C ALA A 69 8.09 6.16 -7.81
N ASP A 70 7.43 5.01 -7.97
CA ASP A 70 6.23 4.86 -8.81
C ASP A 70 4.95 5.39 -8.12
N LEU A 71 5.00 5.65 -6.81
CA LEU A 71 3.88 6.21 -6.05
C LEU A 71 3.93 7.75 -5.94
N VAL A 72 5.13 8.32 -6.07
CA VAL A 72 5.36 9.78 -5.94
C VAL A 72 5.65 10.49 -7.25
N GLY A 73 5.84 9.74 -8.35
CA GLY A 73 5.97 10.27 -9.71
C GLY A 73 4.62 10.59 -10.34
#